data_AF-A0A8I0H2E0-F1
#
_entry.id   AF-A0A8I0H2E0-F1
#
_cell.length_a   1.000
_cell.length_b   1.000
_cell.length_c   1.000
_cell.angle_alpha   90.00
_cell.angle_beta   90.00
_cell.angle_gamma   90.00
#
_symmetry.space_group_name_H-M   'P 1'
#
loop_
_entity.id
_entity.type
_entity.pdbx_description
1 polymer ?
#
loop_
_entity_poly.entity_id
_entity_poly.type
_entity_poly.pdbx_seq_one_letter_code
_entity_poly.pdbx_strand_id
1 'polypeptide(L)' 'MSLRPEIQVQLDALGDMLVHWLDQVRHPAQFWPQFEALAAEILDQCEHAERDQAHAHIHAMLKRHALELPAGYERDDSLE' A
#
# COMPACT_ATOMS: atom_id res chain seq x y z
N MET A 1 -20.89 5.10 -1.93
CA MET A 1 -20.29 5.56 -0.65
C MET A 1 -18.88 5.95 -0.96
N SER A 2 -18.46 7.14 -0.55
CA SER A 2 -17.12 7.66 -0.81
C SER A 2 -16.26 7.44 0.43
N LEU A 3 -14.95 7.30 0.24
CA LEU A 3 -13.99 7.31 1.34
C LEU A 3 -14.10 8.60 2.15
N ARG A 4 -14.02 8.50 3.48
CA ARG A 4 -13.80 9.67 4.33
C ARG A 4 -12.55 10.43 3.87
N PRO A 5 -12.56 11.78 3.94
CA PRO A 5 -11.44 12.59 3.50
C PRO A 5 -10.14 12.26 4.25
N GLU A 6 -10.23 11.83 5.51
CA GLU A 6 -9.09 11.41 6.33
C GLU A 6 -8.40 10.16 5.76
N ILE A 7 -9.18 9.15 5.37
CA ILE A 7 -8.67 7.93 4.71
C ILE A 7 -8.07 8.28 3.36
N GLN A 8 -8.75 9.14 2.59
CA GLN A 8 -8.26 9.57 1.28
C GLN A 8 -6.91 10.28 1.38
N VAL A 9 -6.70 11.13 2.40
CA VAL A 9 -5.41 11.81 2.65
C VAL A 9 -4.34 10.81 3.07
N GLN A 10 -4.67 9.83 3.93
CA GLN A 10 -3.71 8.77 4.31
C GLN A 10 -3.29 7.92 3.10
N LEU A 11 -4.23 7.58 2.22
CA LEU A 11 -3.96 6.85 0.97
C LEU A 11 -3.11 7.65 -0.01
N ASP A 12 -3.37 8.96 -0.13
CA ASP A 12 -2.59 9.86 -0.98
C ASP A 12 -1.16 10.02 -0.45
N ALA A 13 -1.00 10.22 0.86
CA ALA A 13 0.30 10.26 1.54
C ALA A 13 1.07 8.93 1.38
N LEU A 14 0.38 7.78 1.47
CA LEU A 14 0.97 6.47 1.22
C LEU A 14 1.52 6.37 -0.21
N GLY A 15 0.80 6.94 -1.20
CA GLY A 15 1.26 6.99 -2.59
C GLY A 15 2.46 7.89 -2.81
N ASP A 16 2.48 9.06 -2.17
CA ASP A 16 3.61 9.98 -2.25
C ASP A 16 4.87 9.37 -1.61
N MET A 17 4.70 8.71 -0.45
CA MET A 17 5.77 7.93 0.19
C MET A 17 6.26 6.78 -0.70
N LEU A 18 5.36 6.08 -1.39
CA LEU A 18 5.72 5.03 -2.34
C LEU A 18 6.59 5.56 -3.48
N VAL A 19 6.26 6.72 -4.07
CA VAL A 19 7.08 7.37 -5.11
C VAL A 19 8.45 7.74 -4.56
N HIS A 20 8.50 8.33 -3.37
CA HIS A 20 9.75 8.68 -2.70
C HIS A 20 10.61 7.44 -2.41
N TRP A 21 10.01 6.33 -1.98
CA TRP A 21 10.72 5.08 -1.77
C TRP A 21 11.23 4.51 -3.09
N LEU A 22 10.40 4.46 -4.14
CA LEU A 22 10.82 3.97 -5.46
C LEU A 22 12.00 4.76 -6.06
N ASP A 23 12.01 6.07 -5.87
CA ASP A 23 13.11 6.94 -6.33
C ASP A 23 14.42 6.68 -5.55
N GLN A 24 14.31 6.42 -4.24
CA GLN A 24 15.46 6.28 -3.35
C GLN A 24 16.00 4.85 -3.22
N VAL A 25 15.23 3.82 -3.60
CA VAL A 25 15.50 2.45 -3.18
C VAL A 25 16.50 1.71 -4.09
N ARG A 26 17.55 1.17 -3.46
CA ARG A 26 18.44 0.12 -4.02
C ARG A 26 17.94 -1.32 -3.78
N HIS A 27 17.12 -1.58 -2.75
CA HIS A 27 16.58 -2.90 -2.40
C HIS A 27 15.08 -2.85 -1.99
N PRO A 28 14.16 -3.35 -2.82
CA PRO A 28 12.72 -3.26 -2.55
C PRO A 28 12.22 -4.06 -1.35
N ALA A 29 12.92 -5.13 -0.97
CA ALA A 29 12.54 -5.99 0.14
C ALA A 29 12.54 -5.31 1.53
N GLN A 30 13.28 -4.20 1.71
CA GLN A 30 13.39 -3.56 3.03
C GLN A 30 12.27 -2.54 3.33
N PHE A 31 11.67 -1.94 2.30
CA PHE A 31 10.61 -0.96 2.48
C PHE A 31 9.20 -1.57 2.37
N TRP A 32 9.08 -2.70 1.67
CA TRP A 32 7.82 -3.39 1.47
C TRP A 32 7.04 -3.74 2.76
N PRO A 33 7.65 -4.33 3.82
CA PRO A 33 6.92 -4.61 5.07
C PRO A 33 6.40 -3.35 5.76
N GLN A 34 7.05 -2.19 5.56
CA GLN A 34 6.58 -0.91 6.11
C GLN A 34 5.36 -0.40 5.33
N PHE A 35 5.37 -0.53 4.00
CA PHE A 35 4.22 -0.20 3.17
C PHE A 35 3.01 -1.07 3.52
N GLU A 36 3.20 -2.39 3.67
CA GLU A 36 2.11 -3.30 4.07
C GLU A 36 1.53 -2.96 5.44
N ALA A 37 2.38 -2.64 6.42
CA ALA A 37 1.92 -2.24 7.74
C ALA A 37 1.05 -0.96 7.67
N LEU A 38 1.51 0.07 6.96
CA LEU A 38 0.76 1.31 6.79
C LEU A 38 -0.54 1.11 6.01
N ALA A 39 -0.51 0.32 4.93
CA ALA A 39 -1.70 -0.04 4.18
C ALA A 39 -2.71 -0.79 5.07
N ALA A 40 -2.25 -1.75 5.87
CA ALA A 40 -3.09 -2.49 6.80
C ALA A 40 -3.70 -1.57 7.87
N GLU A 41 -2.95 -0.62 8.42
CA GLU A 41 -3.45 0.36 9.39
C GLU A 41 -4.54 1.26 8.78
N ILE A 42 -4.36 1.72 7.55
CA ILE A 42 -5.38 2.52 6.85
C ILE A 42 -6.64 1.68 6.63
N LEU A 43 -6.48 0.41 6.24
CA LEU A 43 -7.58 -0.52 6.00
C LEU A 43 -8.28 -1.00 7.28
N ASP A 44 -7.60 -0.96 8.43
CA ASP A 44 -8.19 -1.21 9.74
C ASP A 44 -9.08 -0.03 10.18
N GLN A 45 -8.67 1.19 9.86
CA GLN A 45 -9.46 2.40 10.10
C GLN A 45 -10.68 2.54 9.17
N CYS A 46 -10.70 1.83 8.03
CA CYS A 46 -11.80 1.83 7.07
C CYS A 46 -13.00 1.00 7.56
N GLU A 47 -14.21 1.55 7.44
CA GLU A 47 -15.41 0.74 7.64
C GLU A 47 -15.58 -0.26 6.49
N HIS A 48 -16.37 -1.33 6.70
CA HIS A 48 -16.59 -2.39 5.70
C HIS A 48 -17.02 -1.88 4.32
N ALA A 49 -17.76 -0.76 4.28
CA ALA A 49 -18.22 -0.13 3.04
C ALA A 49 -17.16 0.72 2.33
N GLU A 50 -16.13 1.17 3.06
CA GLU A 50 -15.01 1.97 2.55
C GLU A 50 -13.82 1.08 2.18
N ARG A 51 -13.68 -0.06 2.86
CA ARG A 51 -12.54 -0.98 2.76
C ARG A 51 -12.28 -1.46 1.34
N ASP A 52 -13.33 -1.79 0.61
CA ASP A 52 -13.24 -2.22 -0.80
C ASP A 52 -12.68 -1.11 -1.70
N GLN A 53 -13.09 0.13 -1.43
CA GLN A 53 -12.68 1.31 -2.17
C GLN A 53 -11.24 1.73 -1.84
N ALA A 54 -10.85 1.62 -0.57
CA ALA A 54 -9.47 1.83 -0.13
C ALA A 54 -8.54 0.76 -0.74
N HIS A 55 -8.94 -0.52 -0.73
CA HIS A 55 -8.24 -1.60 -1.42
C HIS A 55 -8.06 -1.31 -2.91
N ALA A 56 -9.14 -0.90 -3.58
CA ALA A 56 -9.10 -0.55 -5.00
C ALA A 56 -8.16 0.62 -5.28
N HIS A 57 -8.13 1.63 -4.40
CA HIS A 57 -7.23 2.78 -4.52
C HIS A 57 -5.77 2.38 -4.37
N ILE A 58 -5.42 1.60 -3.34
CA ILE A 58 -4.07 1.07 -3.10
C ILE A 58 -3.63 0.24 -4.30
N HIS A 59 -4.50 -0.63 -4.81
CA HIS A 59 -4.16 -1.52 -5.92
C HIS A 59 -4.01 -0.75 -7.25
N ALA A 60 -4.84 0.26 -7.49
CA ALA A 60 -4.72 1.15 -8.65
C ALA A 60 -3.43 1.98 -8.60
N MET A 61 -3.07 2.49 -7.42
CA MET A 61 -1.84 3.22 -7.17
C MET A 61 -0.62 2.34 -7.47
N LEU A 62 -0.54 1.14 -6.89
CA LEU A 62 0.55 0.19 -7.15
C LEU A 62 0.68 -0.13 -8.65
N LYS A 63 -0.43 -0.41 -9.34
CA LYS A 63 -0.44 -0.63 -10.80
C LYS A 63 0.06 0.58 -11.59
N ARG A 64 -0.30 1.80 -11.17
CA ARG A 64 0.10 3.05 -11.83
C ARG A 64 1.59 3.30 -11.73
N HIS A 65 2.23 2.84 -10.66
CA HIS A 65 3.69 2.91 -10.50
C HIS A 65 4.45 1.74 -11.16
N ALA A 66 3.75 0.86 -11.89
CA ALA A 66 4.32 -0.33 -12.51
C ALA A 66 5.14 -1.20 -11.55
N LEU A 67 4.81 -1.12 -10.25
CA LEU A 67 5.20 -2.12 -9.29
C LEU A 67 4.40 -3.37 -9.66
N GLU A 68 4.97 -4.23 -10.50
CA GLU A 68 4.65 -5.64 -10.45
C GLU A 68 4.91 -6.03 -9.00
N LEU A 69 3.84 -6.26 -8.21
CA LEU A 69 3.99 -6.79 -6.86
C LEU A 69 5.04 -7.90 -6.97
N PRO A 70 6.18 -7.82 -6.26
CA PRO A 70 7.11 -8.93 -6.29
C PRO A 70 6.29 -10.16 -5.88
N ALA A 71 6.43 -11.26 -6.62
CA ALA A 71 5.65 -12.48 -6.39
C ALA A 71 5.74 -12.98 -4.92
N GLY A 72 6.69 -12.47 -4.13
CA GLY A 72 6.77 -12.64 -2.67
C GLY A 72 5.71 -11.92 -1.81
N TYR A 73 4.72 -11.22 -2.37
CA TYR A 73 3.51 -10.86 -1.60
C TYR A 73 2.71 -12.10 -1.19
N GLU A 74 2.95 -13.24 -1.86
CA GLU A 74 2.55 -14.55 -1.36
C GLU A 74 3.50 -14.99 -0.23
N ARG A 75 3.37 -14.40 0.97
CA ARG A 75 3.99 -14.88 2.23
C ARG A 75 5.47 -15.27 2.13
N ASP A 76 6.36 -14.41 2.63
CA ASP A 76 7.68 -14.83 3.09
C ASP A 76 7.54 -15.72 4.34
N ASP A 77 7.13 -16.98 4.12
CA ASP A 77 7.39 -18.14 4.99
C ASP A 77 8.66 -18.80 4.44
N SER A 78 9.79 -18.09 4.55
CA SER A 78 11.12 -18.64 4.26
C SER A 78 12.20 -17.85 5.00
N LEU A 79 12.16 -17.95 6.32
CA LEU A 79 13.37 -17.83 7.14
C LEU A 79 13.82 -19.26 7.49
N GLU A 80 14.84 -19.73 6.76
CA GLU A 80 15.67 -20.88 7.10
C GLU A 80 16.45 -20.67 8.40
#